data_AF-A0A3D5WM02-F1
#
_entry.id   AF-A0A3D5WM02-F1
#
_cell.length_a   1.000
_cell.length_b   1.000
_cell.length_c   1.000
_cell.angle_alpha   90.00
_cell.angle_beta   90.00
_cell.angle_gamma   90.00
#
_symmetry.space_group_name_H-M   'P 1'
#
loop_
_entity.id
_entity.type
_entity.pdbx_description
1 polymer ?
#
loop_
_entity_poly.entity_id
_entity_poly.type
_entity_poly.pdbx_seq_one_letter_code
_entity_poly.pdbx_strand_id
1 'polypeptide(L)' 'MQQYTEQLEEQIKKQAGQHALPADEVTVKADAKGVIHKIELHLETEETSKVTKEQLRQFKNQLCSQYKLQKEQVEIWI' A
#
# COMPACT_ATOMS: atom_id res chain seq x y z
N MET A 1 -7.56 -17.75 2.16
CA MET A 1 -6.66 -16.71 2.70
C MET A 1 -5.91 -16.00 1.59
N GLN A 2 -5.23 -16.70 0.67
CA GLN A 2 -4.58 -16.09 -0.50
C GLN A 2 -5.53 -15.21 -1.33
N GLN A 3 -6.70 -15.72 -1.69
CA GLN A 3 -7.68 -14.94 -2.46
C GLN A 3 -8.13 -13.63 -1.78
N TYR A 4 -8.10 -13.56 -0.44
CA TYR A 4 -8.46 -12.34 0.30
C TYR A 4 -7.33 -11.30 0.25
N THR A 5 -6.07 -11.74 0.41
CA THR A 5 -4.92 -10.84 0.32
C THR A 5 -4.72 -10.33 -1.10
N GLU A 6 -4.92 -11.17 -2.11
CA GLU A 6 -4.84 -10.77 -3.53
C GLU A 6 -5.88 -9.69 -3.88
N GLN A 7 -7.12 -9.82 -3.37
CA GLN A 7 -8.15 -8.79 -3.56
C GLN A 7 -7.80 -7.47 -2.88
N LEU A 8 -7.18 -7.52 -1.70
CA LEU A 8 -6.71 -6.31 -1.00
C LEU A 8 -5.55 -5.66 -1.74
N GLU A 9 -4.61 -6.44 -2.24
CA GLU A 9 -3.47 -5.96 -3.04
C GLU A 9 -3.95 -5.21 -4.28
N GLU A 10 -4.89 -5.78 -5.04
CA GLU A 10 -5.51 -5.10 -6.18
C GLU A 10 -6.26 -3.82 -5.79
N GLN A 11 -6.99 -3.84 -4.66
CA GLN A 11 -7.70 -2.67 -4.17
C GLN A 11 -6.74 -1.54 -3.79
N ILE A 12 -5.69 -1.85 -3.05
CA ILE A 12 -4.66 -0.90 -2.64
C ILE A 12 -3.92 -0.36 -3.86
N LYS A 13 -3.59 -1.21 -4.85
CA LYS A 13 -2.98 -0.78 -6.12
C LYS A 13 -3.85 0.23 -6.85
N LYS A 14 -5.17 -0.02 -6.93
CA LYS A 14 -6.13 0.92 -7.53
C LYS A 14 -6.22 2.24 -6.74
N GLN A 15 -6.23 2.17 -5.41
CA GLN A 15 -6.20 3.36 -4.56
C GLN A 15 -4.91 4.16 -4.80
N ALA A 16 -3.74 3.52 -4.86
CA ALA A 16 -2.47 4.20 -5.15
C ALA A 16 -2.55 4.99 -6.46
N GLY A 17 -3.11 4.40 -7.53
CA GLY A 17 -3.36 5.08 -8.80
C GLY A 17 -4.25 6.33 -8.68
N GLN A 18 -5.27 6.33 -7.81
CA GLN A 18 -6.10 7.51 -7.54
C GLN A 18 -5.33 8.64 -6.85
N HIS A 19 -4.27 8.30 -6.11
CA HIS A 19 -3.36 9.25 -5.47
C HIS A 19 -2.18 9.65 -6.37
N ALA A 20 -2.21 9.26 -7.66
CA ALA A 20 -1.11 9.42 -8.61
C ALA A 20 0.21 8.82 -8.09
N LEU A 21 0.10 7.69 -7.39
CA LEU A 21 1.23 6.85 -7.00
C LEU A 21 1.32 5.67 -7.98
N PRO A 22 2.40 5.57 -8.77
CA PRO A 22 2.58 4.49 -9.75
C PRO A 22 3.00 3.21 -9.02
N ALA A 23 2.06 2.55 -8.36
CA ALA A 23 2.32 1.29 -7.65
C ALA A 23 2.50 0.15 -8.64
N ASP A 24 3.68 -0.46 -8.65
CA ASP A 24 4.03 -1.63 -9.45
C ASP A 24 3.57 -2.92 -8.74
N GLU A 25 3.98 -3.07 -7.48
CA GLU A 25 3.67 -4.24 -6.66
C GLU A 25 3.08 -3.84 -5.30
N VAL A 26 2.10 -4.60 -4.84
CA VAL A 26 1.54 -4.49 -3.49
C VAL A 26 1.59 -5.86 -2.84
N THR A 27 2.10 -5.94 -1.62
CA THR A 27 2.08 -7.16 -0.82
C THR A 27 1.33 -6.89 0.49
N VAL A 28 0.36 -7.75 0.82
CA VAL A 28 -0.40 -7.69 2.07
C VAL A 28 -0.09 -8.92 2.92
N LYS A 29 0.50 -8.70 4.09
CA LYS A 29 0.75 -9.78 5.06
C LYS A 29 -0.38 -9.81 6.08
N ALA A 30 -1.15 -10.89 6.05
CA ALA A 30 -2.22 -11.15 7.00
C ALA A 30 -2.03 -12.51 7.70
N ASP A 31 -2.58 -12.64 8.92
CA ASP A 31 -2.57 -13.92 9.64
C ASP A 31 -3.70 -14.86 9.18
N ALA A 32 -3.74 -16.07 9.73
CA ALA A 32 -4.75 -17.08 9.42
C ALA A 32 -6.20 -16.67 9.78
N LYS A 33 -6.39 -15.62 10.59
CA LYS A 33 -7.70 -15.05 10.95
C LYS A 33 -8.09 -13.88 10.06
N GLY A 34 -7.22 -13.46 9.13
CA GLY A 34 -7.46 -12.35 8.21
C GLY A 34 -7.10 -10.99 8.77
N VAL A 35 -6.40 -10.93 9.91
CA VAL A 35 -5.90 -9.65 10.44
C VAL A 35 -4.68 -9.24 9.64
N ILE A 36 -4.70 -8.03 9.10
CA ILE A 36 -3.58 -7.46 8.34
C ILE A 36 -2.53 -6.98 9.34
N HIS A 37 -1.29 -7.37 9.11
CA HIS A 37 -0.13 -7.02 9.96
C HIS A 37 0.87 -6.13 9.23
N LYS A 38 0.92 -6.17 7.89
CA LYS A 38 1.84 -5.36 7.10
C LYS A 38 1.31 -5.12 5.69
N ILE A 39 1.58 -3.94 5.15
CA ILE A 39 1.38 -3.59 3.74
C ILE A 39 2.69 -3.04 3.20
N GLU A 40 3.15 -3.60 2.09
CA GLU A 40 4.34 -3.17 1.36
C GLU A 40 3.90 -2.73 -0.03
N LEU A 41 4.29 -1.52 -0.43
CA LEU A 41 3.99 -0.93 -1.73
C LEU A 41 5.31 -0.61 -2.44
N HIS A 42 5.54 -1.16 -3.62
CA HIS A 42 6.66 -0.80 -4.47
C HIS A 42 6.18 0.11 -5.59
N LEU A 43 6.79 1.28 -5.74
CA LEU A 43 6.51 2.21 -6.80
C LEU A 43 7.42 1.96 -8.00
N GLU A 44 6.91 2.21 -9.21
CA GLU A 44 7.67 2.08 -10.45
C GLU A 44 8.71 3.22 -10.57
N THR A 45 9.99 2.85 -10.67
CA THR A 45 11.12 3.79 -10.64
C THR A 45 11.12 4.83 -11.77
N GLU A 46 10.49 4.56 -12.91
CA GLU A 46 10.45 5.50 -14.05
C GLU A 46 9.48 6.67 -13.80
N GLU A 47 8.41 6.44 -13.04
CA GLU A 47 7.36 7.44 -12.78
C GLU A 47 7.46 8.11 -11.40
N THR A 48 8.31 7.59 -10.49
CA THR A 48 8.49 8.11 -9.14
C THR A 48 9.05 9.53 -9.06
N SER A 49 9.67 10.02 -10.14
CA SER A 49 10.15 11.42 -10.25
C SER A 49 9.04 12.47 -10.09
N LYS A 50 7.77 12.09 -10.29
CA LYS A 50 6.59 12.96 -10.15
C LYS A 50 5.89 12.81 -8.79
N VAL A 51 6.30 11.83 -7.97
CA VAL A 51 5.67 11.53 -6.68
C VAL A 51 6.22 12.45 -5.60
N THR A 52 5.33 13.16 -4.91
CA THR A 52 5.73 14.04 -3.81
C THR A 52 5.77 13.31 -2.47
N LYS A 53 6.61 13.79 -1.55
CA LYS A 53 6.64 13.30 -0.16
C LYS A 53 5.29 13.45 0.54
N GLU A 54 4.50 14.46 0.17
CA GLU A 54 3.18 14.68 0.74
C GLU A 54 2.18 13.62 0.28
N GLN A 55 2.17 13.26 -1.01
CA GLN A 55 1.35 12.15 -1.53
C GLN A 55 1.68 10.83 -0.83
N LEU A 56 2.97 10.50 -0.70
CA LEU A 56 3.42 9.31 0.03
C LEU A 56 2.93 9.32 1.48
N ARG A 57 3.05 10.45 2.17
CA ARG A 57 2.62 10.60 3.56
C ARG A 57 1.10 10.49 3.69
N GLN A 58 0.33 11.12 2.81
CA GLN A 58 -1.13 11.05 2.82
C GLN A 58 -1.61 9.62 2.60
N PHE A 59 -1.08 8.96 1.56
CA PHE A 59 -1.43 7.58 1.25
C PHE A 59 -1.05 6.62 2.37
N LYS A 60 0.15 6.75 2.93
CA LYS A 60 0.59 5.97 4.10
C LYS A 60 -0.35 6.14 5.30
N ASN A 61 -0.75 7.37 5.62
CA ASN A 61 -1.68 7.63 6.72
C ASN A 61 -3.07 7.06 6.45
N GLN A 62 -3.54 7.10 5.20
CA GLN A 62 -4.81 6.50 4.80
C GLN A 62 -4.80 4.98 5.01
N LEU A 63 -3.74 4.28 4.56
CA LEU A 63 -3.60 2.84 4.77
C LEU A 63 -3.54 2.49 6.27
N CYS A 64 -2.80 3.28 7.06
CA CYS A 64 -2.75 3.11 8.52
C CYS A 64 -4.15 3.19 9.14
N SER A 65 -4.95 4.19 8.76
CA SER A 65 -6.30 4.37 9.27
C SER A 65 -7.26 3.26 8.82
N GLN A 66 -7.27 2.97 7.52
CA GLN A 66 -8.17 2.00 6.89
C GLN A 66 -7.98 0.58 7.44
N TYR A 67 -6.72 0.18 7.63
CA TYR A 67 -6.37 -1.18 8.05
C TYR A 67 -5.93 -1.26 9.51
N LYS A 68 -6.09 -0.18 10.29
CA LYS A 68 -5.70 -0.07 11.70
C LYS A 68 -4.23 -0.47 11.94
N LEU A 69 -3.36 -0.08 11.01
CA LEU A 69 -1.93 -0.35 11.05
C LEU A 69 -1.17 0.82 11.66
N GLN A 70 -0.03 0.53 12.29
CA GLN A 70 0.95 1.53 12.64
C GLN A 70 1.77 1.96 11.42
N LYS A 71 2.40 3.13 11.49
CA LYS A 71 3.22 3.67 10.38
C LYS A 71 4.38 2.75 10.00
N GLU A 72 4.93 1.99 10.94
CA GLU A 72 6.03 1.05 10.67
C GLU A 72 5.55 -0.21 9.94
N GLN A 73 4.25 -0.51 10.00
CA GLN A 73 3.63 -1.64 9.31
C GLN A 73 3.22 -1.30 7.86
N VAL A 74 3.39 -0.06 7.43
CA VAL A 74 3.12 0.40 6.06
C VAL A 74 4.43 0.92 5.46
N GLU A 75 5.00 0.18 4.53
CA GLU A 75 6.24 0.55 3.85
C GLU A 75 5.95 0.87 2.39
N ILE A 76 6.47 2.01 1.93
CA ILE A 76 6.38 2.43 0.54
C ILE A 76 7.82 2.60 0.04
N TRP A 77 8.18 1.79 -0.94
CA TRP A 77 9.48 1.73 -1.58
C TRP A 77 9.41 2.47 -2.93
N ILE A 78 10.48 3.19 -3.25
CA ILE A 78 10.64 4.04 -4.44
C ILE A 78 11.84 3.55 -5.23
#